data_AF-A0A0D5YQI2-F1
#
_entry.id   AF-A0A0D5YQI2-F1
#
_cell.length_a   1.000
_cell.length_b   1.000
_cell.length_c   1.000
_cell.angle_alpha   90.00
_cell.angle_beta   90.00
_cell.angle_gamma   90.00
#
_symmetry.space_group_name_H-M   'P 1'
#
loop_
_entity.id
_entity.type
_entity.pdbx_description
1 polymer ?
#
loop_
_entity_poly.entity_id
_entity_poly.type
_entity_poly.pdbx_seq_one_letter_code
_entity_poly.pdbx_strand_id
1 'polypeptide(L)'
;MKSNSLHSLPVYRKSLVLRDLSDALASYLSYNKDLFSLRQSSSFRDNLSDSLLTDATLITKEIEQAATSSSYSVRMKSLSFINIMTRNILAYCNGLERDGVKEKEYLNLLRKEIKSFRKAFKKWRLSLRNDEY
;
A
#
# COMPACT_ATOMS: atom_id res chain seq x y z
N MET A 1 -17.93 16.29 10.75
CA MET A 1 -17.32 17.24 9.80
C MET A 1 -15.85 16.95 9.42
N LYS A 2 -15.13 16.00 10.07
CA LYS A 2 -13.72 15.65 9.76
C LYS A 2 -13.49 14.72 8.54
N SER A 3 -14.49 13.95 8.11
CA SER A 3 -14.35 13.01 6.99
C SER A 3 -14.15 13.70 5.63
N ASN A 4 -14.80 14.85 5.42
CA ASN A 4 -14.74 15.58 4.15
C ASN A 4 -13.35 16.17 3.86
N SER A 5 -12.54 16.48 4.89
CA SER A 5 -11.16 16.96 4.69
C SER A 5 -10.17 15.81 4.41
N LEU A 6 -10.41 14.61 4.95
CA LEU A 6 -9.54 13.46 4.69
C LEU A 6 -9.69 12.98 3.24
N HIS A 7 -10.93 12.84 2.77
CA HIS A 7 -11.22 12.45 1.40
C HIS A 7 -10.81 13.50 0.37
N SER A 8 -10.48 14.74 0.75
CA SER A 8 -9.92 15.73 -0.19
C SER A 8 -8.40 15.61 -0.33
N LEU A 9 -7.71 14.94 0.60
CA LEU A 9 -6.26 14.75 0.54
C LEU A 9 -5.87 13.85 -0.64
N PRO A 10 -5.06 14.34 -1.61
CA PRO A 10 -4.64 13.54 -2.75
C PRO A 10 -3.90 12.26 -2.34
N VAL A 11 -3.11 12.33 -1.27
CA VAL A 11 -2.37 11.17 -0.76
C VAL A 11 -3.30 10.08 -0.22
N TYR A 12 -4.40 10.45 0.43
CA TYR A 12 -5.37 9.49 0.96
C TYR A 12 -6.16 8.81 -0.15
N ARG A 13 -6.62 9.58 -1.16
CA ARG A 13 -7.22 8.99 -2.36
C ARG A 13 -6.27 8.01 -3.04
N LYS A 14 -4.98 8.36 -3.11
CA LYS A 14 -3.94 7.49 -3.69
C LYS A 14 -3.67 6.24 -2.88
N SER A 15 -3.78 6.28 -1.55
CA SER A 15 -3.65 5.06 -0.74
C SER A 15 -4.85 4.13 -0.91
N LEU A 16 -6.06 4.67 -1.09
CA LEU A 16 -7.25 3.86 -1.39
C LEU A 16 -7.08 3.12 -2.72
N VAL A 17 -6.66 3.81 -3.80
CA VAL A 17 -6.39 3.16 -5.09
C VAL A 17 -5.29 2.10 -4.96
N LEU A 18 -4.24 2.38 -4.18
CA LEU A 18 -3.18 1.40 -3.93
C LEU A 18 -3.71 0.15 -3.22
N ARG A 19 -4.55 0.33 -2.19
CA ARG A 19 -5.21 -0.78 -1.47
C ARG A 19 -6.09 -1.59 -2.40
N ASP A 20 -6.93 -0.94 -3.19
CA ASP A 20 -7.89 -1.60 -4.07
C ASP A 20 -7.17 -2.40 -5.17
N LEU A 21 -6.06 -1.87 -5.71
CA LEU A 21 -5.21 -2.63 -6.64
C LEU A 21 -4.51 -3.82 -5.99
N SER A 22 -4.04 -3.66 -4.75
CA SER A 22 -3.44 -4.76 -3.99
C SER A 22 -4.45 -5.87 -3.71
N ASP A 23 -5.69 -5.51 -3.35
CA ASP A 23 -6.78 -6.45 -3.10
C ASP A 23 -7.19 -7.20 -4.37
N ALA A 24 -7.31 -6.49 -5.50
CA ALA A 24 -7.58 -7.10 -6.80
C ALA A 24 -6.47 -8.09 -7.20
N LEU A 25 -5.20 -7.75 -6.98
CA LEU A 25 -4.07 -8.64 -7.25
C LEU A 25 -4.09 -9.88 -6.35
N ALA A 26 -4.29 -9.71 -5.05
CA ALA A 26 -4.37 -10.82 -4.09
C ALA A 26 -5.53 -11.78 -4.43
N SER A 27 -6.70 -11.22 -4.73
CA SER A 27 -7.88 -11.99 -5.16
C SER A 27 -7.62 -12.77 -6.44
N TYR A 28 -6.98 -12.14 -7.43
CA TYR A 28 -6.62 -12.79 -8.69
C TYR A 28 -5.63 -13.94 -8.49
N LEU A 29 -4.56 -13.71 -7.71
CA LEU A 29 -3.55 -14.74 -7.42
C LEU A 29 -4.15 -15.91 -6.63
N SER A 30 -5.13 -15.64 -5.77
CA SER A 30 -5.86 -16.68 -5.04
C SER A 30 -6.79 -17.50 -5.93
N TYR A 31 -7.47 -16.85 -6.89
CA TYR A 31 -8.38 -17.52 -7.82
C TYR A 31 -7.65 -18.40 -8.84
N ASN A 32 -6.48 -17.96 -9.32
CA ASN A 32 -5.68 -18.69 -10.33
C ASN A 32 -4.69 -19.69 -9.72
N LYS A 33 -4.97 -20.22 -8.52
CA LYS A 33 -4.20 -21.34 -7.98
C LYS A 33 -4.42 -22.55 -8.88
N ASP A 34 -3.34 -23.01 -9.52
CA ASP A 34 -3.37 -24.21 -10.37
C ASP A 34 -4.07 -25.33 -9.61
N LEU A 35 -5.02 -25.98 -10.28
CA LEU A 35 -5.83 -27.12 -9.80
C LEU A 35 -4.96 -28.28 -9.26
N PHE A 36 -3.67 -28.28 -9.58
CA PHE A 36 -2.64 -29.24 -9.15
C PHE A 36 -1.91 -28.90 -7.84
N SER A 37 -2.01 -27.66 -7.34
CA SER A 37 -1.46 -27.30 -6.03
C SER A 37 -2.44 -27.73 -4.93
N LEU A 38 -2.26 -28.96 -4.44
CA LEU A 38 -2.99 -29.49 -3.28
C LEU A 38 -2.90 -28.51 -2.10
N ARG A 39 -3.97 -27.74 -1.88
CA ARG A 39 -4.75 -27.53 -0.65
C ARG A 39 -4.10 -27.65 0.76
N GLN A 40 -2.79 -27.48 0.99
CA GLN A 40 -2.30 -27.62 2.37
C GLN A 40 -1.09 -26.81 2.85
N SER A 41 -0.54 -25.87 2.07
CA SER A 41 0.42 -24.89 2.61
C SER A 41 0.12 -23.50 2.08
N SER A 42 0.28 -22.46 2.92
CA SER A 42 0.29 -21.08 2.43
C SER A 42 1.45 -20.96 1.46
N SER A 43 1.13 -20.88 0.17
CA SER A 43 2.17 -20.76 -0.85
C SER A 43 2.96 -19.49 -0.61
N PHE A 44 4.21 -19.43 -1.07
CA PHE A 44 5.00 -18.19 -1.02
C PHE A 44 4.21 -17.00 -1.59
N ARG A 45 3.42 -17.23 -2.65
CA ARG A 45 2.50 -16.24 -3.25
C ARG A 45 1.40 -15.78 -2.30
N ASP A 46 0.82 -16.67 -1.50
CA ASP A 46 -0.20 -16.33 -0.52
C ASP A 46 0.39 -15.41 0.56
N ASN A 47 1.53 -15.80 1.13
CA ASN A 47 2.19 -15.00 2.16
C ASN A 47 2.57 -13.60 1.64
N LEU A 48 3.05 -13.50 0.39
CA LEU A 48 3.35 -12.22 -0.23
C LEU A 48 2.10 -11.40 -0.53
N SER A 49 1.00 -12.04 -0.96
CA SER A 49 -0.27 -11.36 -1.27
C SER A 49 -0.93 -10.82 -0.01
N ASP A 50 -0.93 -11.61 1.09
CA ASP A 50 -1.45 -11.20 2.39
C ASP A 50 -0.63 -10.04 2.97
N SER A 51 0.70 -10.13 2.88
CA SER A 51 1.60 -9.06 3.31
C SER A 51 1.39 -7.78 2.50
N LEU A 52 1.20 -7.92 1.19
CA LEU A 52 0.93 -6.81 0.27
C LEU A 52 -0.38 -6.07 0.64
N LEU A 53 -1.46 -6.82 0.84
CA LEU A 53 -2.76 -6.26 1.20
C LEU A 53 -2.72 -5.63 2.61
N THR A 54 -2.02 -6.27 3.54
CA THR A 54 -1.83 -5.77 4.90
C THR A 54 -1.13 -4.40 4.89
N ASP A 55 0.02 -4.29 4.22
CA ASP A 55 0.77 -3.04 4.15
C ASP A 55 -0.01 -1.94 3.41
N ALA A 56 -0.73 -2.27 2.33
CA ALA A 56 -1.55 -1.29 1.61
C ALA A 56 -2.72 -0.76 2.47
N THR A 57 -3.33 -1.65 3.27
CA THR A 57 -4.39 -1.29 4.22
C THR A 57 -3.85 -0.42 5.35
N LEU A 58 -2.71 -0.81 5.93
CA LEU A 58 -2.06 -0.05 7.01
C LEU A 58 -1.60 1.33 6.54
N ILE A 59 -1.09 1.48 5.30
CA ILE A 59 -0.78 2.80 4.72
C ILE A 59 -1.99 3.73 4.80
N THR A 60 -3.18 3.24 4.45
CA THR A 60 -4.41 4.05 4.50
C THR A 60 -4.74 4.49 5.93
N LYS A 61 -4.63 3.56 6.89
CA LYS A 61 -4.87 3.85 8.32
C LYS A 61 -3.84 4.84 8.89
N GLU A 62 -2.56 4.70 8.55
CA GLU A 62 -1.51 5.61 9.00
C GLU A 62 -1.66 7.01 8.42
N ILE A 63 -2.16 7.16 7.19
CA ILE A 63 -2.48 8.47 6.62
C ILE A 63 -3.61 9.14 7.39
N GLU A 64 -4.69 8.40 7.68
CA GLU A 64 -5.79 8.89 8.49
C GLU A 64 -5.33 9.30 9.90
N GLN A 65 -4.49 8.49 10.53
CA GLN A 65 -3.92 8.79 11.83
C GLN A 65 -3.06 10.05 11.80
N ALA A 66 -2.15 10.18 10.84
CA ALA A 66 -1.31 11.38 10.73
C ALA A 66 -2.12 12.63 10.36
N ALA A 67 -3.18 12.50 9.55
CA ALA A 67 -4.04 13.62 9.17
C ALA A 67 -4.92 14.12 10.32
N THR A 68 -5.30 13.25 11.24
CA THR A 68 -6.23 13.57 12.35
C THR A 68 -5.53 13.84 13.68
N SER A 69 -4.25 13.47 13.81
CA SER A 69 -3.46 13.64 15.03
C SER A 69 -2.97 15.08 15.23
N SER A 70 -3.22 15.63 16.41
CA SER A 70 -2.58 16.86 16.90
C SER A 70 -1.15 16.64 17.36
N SER A 71 -0.77 15.41 17.72
CA SER A 71 0.57 15.08 18.22
C SER A 71 1.57 14.93 17.08
N TYR A 72 2.61 15.77 17.09
CA TYR A 72 3.70 15.73 16.12
C TYR A 72 4.43 14.38 16.11
N SER A 73 4.73 13.81 17.28
CA SER A 73 5.43 12.53 17.37
C SER A 73 4.65 11.40 16.72
N VAL A 74 3.32 11.39 16.91
CA VAL A 74 2.42 10.43 16.24
C VAL A 74 2.44 10.65 14.73
N ARG A 75 2.31 11.91 14.24
CA ARG A 75 2.38 12.20 12.80
C ARG A 75 3.69 11.70 12.20
N MET A 76 4.83 11.98 12.83
CA MET A 76 6.14 11.58 12.34
C MET A 76 6.35 10.07 12.35
N LYS A 77 5.82 9.38 13.37
CA LYS A 77 5.85 7.91 13.43
C LYS A 77 5.04 7.29 12.28
N SER A 78 3.83 7.78 12.05
CA SER A 78 2.99 7.33 10.93
C SER A 78 3.66 7.57 9.57
N LEU A 79 4.27 8.74 9.37
CA LEU A 79 5.05 9.04 8.15
C LEU A 79 6.25 8.09 7.96
N SER A 80 6.86 7.62 9.04
CA SER A 80 7.93 6.61 8.98
C SER A 80 7.38 5.25 8.54
N PHE A 81 6.28 4.79 9.16
CA PHE A 81 5.66 3.51 8.80
C PHE A 81 5.16 3.49 7.36
N ILE A 82 4.53 4.56 6.88
CA ILE A 82 4.10 4.67 5.48
C ILE A 82 5.31 4.49 4.53
N ASN A 83 6.46 5.07 4.84
CA ASN A 83 7.67 4.90 4.02
C ASN A 83 8.17 3.45 4.00
N ILE A 84 8.13 2.76 5.15
CA ILE A 84 8.55 1.36 5.27
C ILE A 84 7.63 0.48 4.43
N MET A 85 6.32 0.55 4.68
CA MET A 85 5.32 -0.24 3.96
C MET A 85 5.35 0.02 2.45
N THR A 86 5.57 1.28 2.03
CA THR A 86 5.72 1.58 0.59
C THR A 86 6.92 0.89 -0.05
N ARG A 87 8.01 0.67 0.69
CA ARG A 87 9.19 -0.08 0.21
C ARG A 87 8.90 -1.58 0.20
N ASN A 88 8.23 -2.08 1.22
CA ASN A 88 7.81 -3.48 1.32
C ASN A 88 6.93 -3.89 0.14
N ILE A 89 5.92 -3.09 -0.22
CA ILE A 89 5.04 -3.35 -1.37
C ILE A 89 5.85 -3.54 -2.67
N LEU A 90 6.89 -2.73 -2.90
CA LEU A 90 7.79 -2.93 -4.05
C LEU A 90 8.59 -4.24 -3.95
N ALA A 91 9.05 -4.60 -2.76
CA ALA A 91 9.74 -5.87 -2.52
C ALA A 91 8.81 -7.08 -2.76
N TYR A 92 7.55 -7.01 -2.34
CA TYR A 92 6.55 -8.05 -2.61
C TYR A 92 6.29 -8.21 -4.10
N CYS A 93 6.14 -7.10 -4.84
CA CYS A 93 6.03 -7.15 -6.31
C CYS A 93 7.24 -7.87 -6.94
N ASN A 94 8.45 -7.58 -6.46
CA ASN A 94 9.67 -8.23 -6.96
C ASN A 94 9.74 -9.71 -6.57
N GLY A 95 9.27 -10.07 -5.37
CA GLY A 95 9.17 -11.46 -4.91
C GLY A 95 8.23 -12.27 -5.78
N LEU A 96 7.02 -11.75 -6.04
CA LEU A 96 6.02 -12.38 -6.91
C LEU A 96 6.53 -12.54 -8.35
N GLU A 97 7.22 -11.53 -8.89
CA GLU A 97 7.80 -11.62 -10.23
C GLU A 97 8.90 -12.68 -10.33
N ARG A 98 9.75 -12.79 -9.30
CA ARG A 98 10.82 -13.81 -9.24
C ARG A 98 10.29 -15.23 -9.04
N ASP A 99 9.17 -15.36 -8.34
CA ASP A 99 8.44 -16.62 -8.15
C ASP A 99 7.71 -17.09 -9.42
N GLY A 100 7.78 -16.32 -10.50
CA GLY A 100 7.28 -16.73 -11.81
C GLY A 100 5.80 -16.44 -12.06
N VAL A 101 5.22 -15.46 -11.34
CA VAL A 101 3.90 -14.91 -11.71
C VAL A 101 3.96 -14.41 -13.17
N LYS A 102 3.07 -14.93 -14.01
CA LYS A 102 3.05 -14.65 -15.46
C LYS A 102 2.48 -13.27 -15.75
N GLU A 103 1.68 -12.75 -14.84
CA GLU A 103 0.85 -11.55 -14.94
C GLU A 103 1.61 -10.28 -14.57
N LYS A 104 2.74 -10.06 -15.26
CA LYS A 104 3.61 -8.90 -15.03
C LYS A 104 2.90 -7.57 -15.22
N GLU A 105 1.84 -7.52 -16.02
CA GLU A 105 1.06 -6.30 -16.25
C GLU A 105 0.41 -5.76 -14.98
N TYR A 106 -0.19 -6.62 -14.15
CA TYR A 106 -0.79 -6.23 -12.88
C TYR A 106 0.26 -5.75 -11.87
N LEU A 107 1.40 -6.46 -11.79
CA LEU A 107 2.54 -6.02 -10.98
C LEU A 107 3.07 -4.66 -11.45
N ASN A 108 3.12 -4.43 -12.76
CA ASN A 108 3.56 -3.16 -13.33
C ASN A 108 2.55 -2.04 -13.10
N LEU A 109 1.24 -2.33 -13.14
CA LEU A 109 0.20 -1.39 -12.77
C LEU A 109 0.34 -0.96 -11.31
N LEU A 110 0.54 -1.92 -10.40
CA LEU A 110 0.73 -1.63 -8.99
C LEU A 110 2.00 -0.79 -8.74
N ARG A 111 3.11 -1.11 -9.41
CA ARG A 111 4.34 -0.30 -9.37
C ARG A 111 4.14 1.12 -9.88
N LYS A 112 3.34 1.31 -10.94
CA LYS A 112 2.98 2.66 -11.43
C LYS A 112 2.18 3.42 -10.38
N GLU A 113 1.22 2.78 -9.73
CA GLU A 113 0.44 3.44 -8.68
C GLU A 113 1.29 3.77 -7.45
N ILE A 114 2.21 2.90 -7.03
CA ILE A 114 3.19 3.21 -5.96
C ILE A 114 4.01 4.46 -6.31
N LYS A 115 4.47 4.60 -7.56
CA LYS A 115 5.19 5.81 -8.00
C LYS A 115 4.30 7.05 -7.89
N SER A 116 3.02 6.93 -8.25
CA SER A 116 2.03 8.00 -8.14
C SER A 116 1.78 8.39 -6.68
N PHE A 117 1.53 7.39 -5.82
CA PHE A 117 1.37 7.53 -4.38
C PHE A 117 2.58 8.23 -3.74
N ARG A 118 3.81 7.80 -4.05
CA ARG A 118 5.04 8.40 -3.49
C ARG A 118 5.18 9.88 -3.82
N LYS A 119 4.74 10.33 -5.00
CA LYS A 119 4.73 11.75 -5.37
C LYS A 119 3.74 12.54 -4.50
N ALA A 120 2.52 12.02 -4.32
CA ALA A 120 1.51 12.64 -3.47
C ALA A 120 1.97 12.66 -2.00
N PHE A 121 2.49 11.53 -1.51
CA PHE A 121 3.01 11.37 -0.16
C PHE A 121 4.18 12.32 0.13
N LYS A 122 5.12 12.49 -0.81
CA LYS A 122 6.23 13.44 -0.64
C LYS A 122 5.72 14.87 -0.44
N LYS A 123 4.74 15.32 -1.25
CA LYS A 123 4.16 16.66 -1.15
C LYS A 123 3.44 16.86 0.19
N TRP A 124 2.58 15.91 0.56
CA TRP A 124 1.84 15.98 1.82
C TRP A 124 2.74 15.91 3.06
N ARG A 125 3.78 15.07 3.03
CA ARG A 125 4.76 15.00 4.12
C ARG A 125 5.48 16.33 4.34
N LEU A 126 5.70 17.11 3.29
CA LEU A 126 6.32 18.43 3.41
C LEU A 126 5.35 19.45 4.01
N SER A 127 4.06 19.43 3.65
CA SER A 127 3.08 20.35 4.24
C SER A 127 2.96 20.15 5.75
N LEU A 128 2.94 18.89 6.22
CA LEU A 128 2.87 18.58 7.65
C LEU A 128 4.08 19.05 8.48
N ARG A 129 5.22 19.32 7.84
CA ARG A 129 6.43 19.87 8.50
C ARG A 129 6.46 21.39 8.48
N ASN A 130 5.80 22.01 7.51
CA ASN A 130 5.74 23.45 7.38
C ASN A 130 4.68 24.08 8.29
N ASP A 131 3.67 23.31 8.71
CA ASP A 131 2.67 23.72 9.71
C ASP A 131 3.28 23.92 11.14
N GLU A 132 4.59 23.78 11.30
CA GLU A 132 5.31 23.96 12.57
C GLU A 132 5.86 25.38 12.79
N TYR A 133 5.70 26.29 11.81
CA TYR A 133 6.16 27.68 11.90
C TYR A 133 5.03 28.67 11.60
#